data_AF-A0A1Q5SJA5-F1
#
_entry.id   AF-A0A1Q5SJA5-F1
#
_cell.length_a   1.000
_cell.length_b   1.000
_cell.length_c   1.000
_cell.angle_alpha   90.00
_cell.angle_beta   90.00
_cell.angle_gamma   90.00
#
_symmetry.space_group_name_H-M   'P 1'
#
loop_
_entity.id
_entity.type
_entity.pdbx_description
1 polymer ?
#
loop_
_entity_poly.entity_id
_entity_poly.type
_entity_poly.pdbx_seq_one_letter_code
_entity_poly.pdbx_strand_id
1 'polypeptide(L)'
;MSDEDLRHEDNLIIICGKHHDLIDDRKNEAQWPAELRRQHKRDHENRFRSAERQLIAQFVDSTQATQPTYPKTLKALAKASNWESMFNDPDQIMGITSFIDKLKELPLSEREFAWRLAERMKRRGLDVLPTDDVEGAFNIDSEELKRRMGVLEHHALGSVDDGTGYREWNVSLWSRKHGNNPWIEILEFCEVTRADPAEFIHDLNFGSYDG
;
A
#
# COMPACT_ATOMS: atom_id res chain seq x y z
N MET A 1 -23.65 28.02 -0.15
CA MET A 1 -22.38 28.02 -0.90
C MET A 1 -22.46 29.13 -1.92
N SER A 2 -21.36 29.84 -2.14
CA SER A 2 -21.23 30.73 -3.28
C SER A 2 -20.98 29.92 -4.56
N ASP A 3 -21.21 30.51 -5.73
CA ASP A 3 -20.91 29.86 -7.01
C ASP A 3 -19.42 29.51 -7.16
N GLU A 4 -18.55 30.27 -6.48
CA GLU A 4 -17.11 30.02 -6.48
C GLU A 4 -16.72 28.86 -5.57
N ASP A 5 -17.44 28.65 -4.47
CA ASP A 5 -17.28 27.44 -3.65
C ASP A 5 -17.70 26.19 -4.43
N LEU A 6 -18.74 26.28 -5.26
CA LEU A 6 -19.21 25.16 -6.09
C LEU A 6 -18.22 24.76 -7.19
N ARG A 7 -17.40 25.71 -7.65
CA ARG A 7 -16.37 25.51 -8.68
C ARG A 7 -15.04 25.04 -8.12
N HIS A 8 -14.89 25.04 -6.80
CA HIS A 8 -13.68 24.53 -6.16
C HIS A 8 -13.50 23.04 -6.51
N GLU A 9 -12.29 22.65 -6.87
CA GLU A 9 -11.95 21.28 -7.28
C GLU A 9 -12.42 20.23 -6.27
N ASP A 10 -12.31 20.52 -4.98
CA ASP A 10 -12.82 19.68 -3.87
C ASP A 10 -14.32 19.35 -3.96
N ASN A 11 -15.11 20.16 -4.66
CA ASN A 11 -16.54 19.97 -4.85
C ASN A 11 -16.91 19.41 -6.24
N LEU A 12 -15.94 19.21 -7.12
CA LEU A 12 -16.14 18.62 -8.44
C LEU A 12 -15.91 17.10 -8.40
N ILE A 13 -16.78 16.35 -9.06
CA ILE A 13 -16.65 14.91 -9.30
C ILE A 13 -17.02 14.64 -10.76
N ILE A 14 -16.21 13.82 -11.45
CA ILE A 14 -16.51 13.42 -12.83
C ILE A 14 -17.43 12.20 -12.79
N ILE A 15 -18.61 12.34 -13.39
CA ILE A 15 -19.59 11.26 -13.52
C ILE A 15 -20.16 11.26 -14.95
N CYS A 16 -20.65 10.12 -15.42
CA CYS A 16 -21.26 10.05 -16.75
C CYS A 16 -22.66 10.68 -16.76
N GLY A 17 -23.14 11.11 -17.93
CA GLY A 17 -24.40 11.85 -18.06
C GLY A 17 -25.62 11.19 -17.38
N LYS A 18 -25.72 9.85 -17.41
CA LYS A 18 -26.81 9.12 -16.72
C LYS A 18 -26.79 9.29 -15.20
N HIS A 19 -25.60 9.42 -14.60
CA HIS A 19 -25.46 9.62 -13.17
C HIS A 19 -25.64 11.09 -12.79
N HIS A 20 -25.30 12.05 -13.67
CA HIS A 20 -25.65 13.46 -13.49
C HIS A 20 -27.15 13.63 -13.33
N ASP A 21 -27.95 13.10 -14.27
CA ASP A 21 -29.41 13.22 -14.25
C ASP A 21 -30.01 12.63 -12.97
N LEU A 22 -29.42 11.56 -12.44
CA LEU A 22 -29.91 10.89 -11.23
C LEU A 22 -29.57 11.67 -9.94
N ILE A 23 -28.37 12.25 -9.87
CA ILE A 23 -27.84 12.93 -8.67
C ILE A 23 -28.34 14.39 -8.60
N ASP A 24 -28.48 15.05 -9.74
CA ASP A 24 -28.89 16.46 -9.84
C ASP A 24 -30.43 16.63 -9.89
N ASP A 25 -31.21 15.54 -10.03
CA ASP A 25 -32.67 15.58 -9.90
C ASP A 25 -33.08 15.89 -8.46
N ARG A 26 -33.80 17.00 -8.28
CA ARG A 26 -34.40 17.43 -6.99
C ARG A 26 -35.20 16.33 -6.29
N LYS A 27 -35.81 15.41 -7.03
CA LYS A 27 -36.58 14.29 -6.43
C LYS A 27 -35.69 13.29 -5.69
N ASN A 28 -34.41 13.23 -6.05
CA ASN A 28 -33.43 12.32 -5.47
C ASN A 28 -32.47 13.03 -4.51
N GLU A 29 -32.60 14.35 -4.32
CA GLU A 29 -31.68 15.14 -3.48
C GLU A 29 -31.53 14.57 -2.06
N ALA A 30 -32.63 14.10 -1.46
CA ALA A 30 -32.62 13.46 -0.14
C ALA A 30 -31.88 12.12 -0.10
N GLN A 31 -31.74 11.44 -1.25
CA GLN A 31 -31.00 10.18 -1.39
C GLN A 31 -29.50 10.42 -1.63
N TRP A 32 -29.12 11.65 -1.97
CA TRP A 32 -27.73 12.05 -2.26
C TRP A 32 -27.27 13.14 -1.29
N PRO A 33 -27.17 12.87 0.02
CA PRO A 33 -26.64 13.86 0.96
C PRO A 33 -25.18 14.21 0.61
N ALA A 34 -24.75 15.41 0.99
CA ALA A 34 -23.41 15.92 0.67
C ALA A 34 -22.28 15.00 1.16
N GLU A 35 -22.47 14.34 2.30
CA GLU A 35 -21.51 13.39 2.86
C GLU A 35 -21.34 12.16 1.96
N LEU A 36 -22.44 11.59 1.45
CA LEU A 36 -22.42 10.45 0.54
C LEU A 36 -21.72 10.83 -0.78
N ARG A 37 -22.02 12.01 -1.34
CA ARG A 37 -21.33 12.49 -2.56
C ARG A 37 -19.83 12.68 -2.37
N ARG A 38 -19.41 13.20 -1.20
CA ARG A 38 -17.98 13.31 -0.85
C ARG A 38 -17.32 11.94 -0.72
N GLN A 39 -18.03 10.95 -0.18
CA GLN A 39 -17.54 9.57 -0.14
C GLN A 39 -17.37 9.01 -1.56
N HIS A 40 -18.38 9.11 -2.42
CA HIS A 40 -18.28 8.66 -3.81
C HIS A 40 -17.16 9.35 -4.58
N LYS A 41 -16.91 10.63 -4.31
CA LYS A 41 -15.77 11.36 -4.88
C LYS A 41 -14.45 10.72 -4.46
N ARG A 42 -14.23 10.52 -3.15
CA ARG A 42 -13.03 9.87 -2.63
C ARG A 42 -12.84 8.47 -3.23
N ASP A 43 -13.90 7.67 -3.25
CA ASP A 43 -13.86 6.32 -3.79
C ASP A 43 -13.54 6.31 -5.29
N HIS A 44 -14.10 7.26 -6.05
CA HIS A 44 -13.82 7.40 -7.48
C HIS A 44 -12.37 7.81 -7.72
N GLU A 45 -11.91 8.88 -7.09
CA GLU A 45 -10.55 9.39 -7.25
C GLU A 45 -9.49 8.39 -6.80
N ASN A 46 -9.73 7.67 -5.70
CA ASN A 46 -8.82 6.62 -5.22
C ASN A 46 -8.58 5.53 -6.28
N ARG A 47 -9.59 5.21 -7.10
CA ARG A 47 -9.43 4.22 -8.19
C ARG A 47 -8.52 4.71 -9.31
N PHE A 48 -8.41 6.02 -9.51
CA PHE A 48 -7.63 6.62 -10.60
C PHE A 48 -6.28 7.18 -10.17
N ARG A 49 -6.04 7.35 -8.85
CA ARG A 49 -4.75 7.79 -8.30
C ARG A 49 -3.56 6.93 -8.77
N SER A 50 -3.75 5.62 -8.94
CA SER A 50 -2.70 4.73 -9.46
C SER A 50 -2.44 4.92 -10.96
N ALA A 51 -3.49 5.04 -11.78
CA ALA A 51 -3.39 5.17 -13.23
C ALA A 51 -2.83 6.52 -13.69
N GLU A 52 -3.17 7.61 -12.99
CA GLU A 52 -2.67 8.95 -13.30
C GLU A 52 -1.16 9.07 -13.01
N ARG A 53 -0.69 8.47 -11.90
CA ARG A 53 0.75 8.41 -11.56
C ARG A 53 1.56 7.62 -12.61
N GLN A 54 0.98 6.57 -13.18
CA GLN A 54 1.63 5.76 -14.23
C GLN A 54 1.75 6.49 -15.59
N LEU A 55 0.84 7.43 -15.90
CA LEU A 55 0.84 8.17 -17.16
C LEU A 55 1.87 9.32 -17.20
N ILE A 56 2.27 9.85 -16.04
CA ILE A 56 3.20 10.99 -15.92
C ILE A 56 4.68 10.55 -15.89
N ALA A 57 4.95 9.28 -15.60
CA ALA A 57 6.30 8.79 -15.28
C ALA A 57 6.98 8.08 -16.46
N GLN A 58 7.55 8.84 -17.41
CA GLN A 58 8.62 8.29 -18.26
C GLN A 58 10.03 8.73 -17.81
N PHE A 59 10.16 9.84 -17.06
CA PHE A 59 11.44 10.34 -16.56
C PHE A 59 11.38 10.97 -15.17
N VAL A 60 10.32 10.70 -14.39
CA VAL A 60 10.18 11.22 -13.03
C VAL A 60 10.67 10.16 -12.05
N ASP A 61 11.64 10.54 -11.21
CA ASP A 61 12.04 9.72 -10.07
C ASP A 61 10.89 9.64 -9.06
N SER A 62 10.17 8.52 -9.08
CA SER A 62 8.99 8.30 -8.24
C SER A 62 9.30 8.24 -6.73
N THR A 63 10.59 8.16 -6.35
CA THR A 63 11.01 8.07 -4.93
C THR A 63 11.10 9.45 -4.27
N GLN A 64 11.30 10.53 -5.04
CA GLN A 64 11.54 11.87 -4.49
C GLN A 64 10.26 12.66 -4.13
N ALA A 65 9.08 12.18 -4.53
CA ALA A 65 7.85 12.97 -4.41
C ALA A 65 7.16 12.87 -3.04
N THR A 66 7.44 11.83 -2.24
CA THR A 66 6.65 11.52 -1.03
C THR A 66 7.54 11.50 0.21
N GLN A 67 7.36 12.47 1.12
CA GLN A 67 7.99 12.41 2.43
C GLN A 67 7.20 11.45 3.34
N PRO A 68 7.84 10.43 3.93
CA PRO A 68 7.16 9.50 4.82
C PRO A 68 6.73 10.17 6.13
N THR A 69 5.57 9.77 6.65
CA THR A 69 5.16 10.07 8.03
C THR A 69 5.55 8.92 8.92
N TYR A 70 6.48 9.16 9.85
CA TYR A 70 6.95 8.15 10.79
C TYR A 70 6.04 8.04 12.03
N PRO A 71 5.78 6.83 12.55
CA PRO A 71 5.09 6.67 13.82
C PRO A 71 5.99 7.01 15.00
N LYS A 72 5.38 7.42 16.11
CA LYS A 72 6.07 7.81 17.35
C LYS A 72 5.85 6.83 18.50
N THR A 73 4.76 6.07 18.47
CA THR A 73 4.27 5.30 19.61
C THR A 73 3.84 3.87 19.26
N LEU A 74 3.43 3.62 18.02
CA LEU A 74 2.88 2.33 17.56
C LEU A 74 1.63 1.88 18.33
N LYS A 75 0.89 2.79 18.97
CA LYS A 75 -0.27 2.45 19.81
C LYS A 75 -1.36 1.69 19.05
N ALA A 76 -1.74 2.16 17.87
CA ALA A 76 -2.77 1.49 17.06
C ALA A 76 -2.26 0.15 16.54
N LEU A 77 -0.99 0.07 16.13
CA LEU A 77 -0.39 -1.19 15.69
C LEU A 77 -0.34 -2.22 16.82
N ALA A 78 0.15 -1.84 18.01
CA ALA A 78 0.22 -2.70 19.19
C ALA A 78 -1.16 -3.26 19.57
N LYS A 79 -2.21 -2.42 19.45
CA LYS A 79 -3.60 -2.85 19.66
C LYS A 79 -4.07 -3.82 18.57
N ALA A 80 -3.80 -3.53 17.30
CA ALA A 80 -4.24 -4.35 16.17
C ALA A 80 -3.57 -5.73 16.16
N SER A 81 -2.29 -5.81 16.53
CA SER A 81 -1.52 -7.06 16.61
C SER A 81 -1.67 -7.79 17.94
N ASN A 82 -2.48 -7.28 18.88
CA ASN A 82 -2.61 -7.78 20.25
C ASN A 82 -1.23 -7.97 20.94
N TRP A 83 -0.32 -7.03 20.72
CA TRP A 83 1.05 -7.05 21.24
C TRP A 83 1.35 -5.76 21.99
N GLU A 84 0.79 -5.62 23.18
CA GLU A 84 0.85 -4.37 23.97
C GLU A 84 2.28 -3.92 24.29
N SER A 85 3.24 -4.85 24.43
CA SER A 85 4.63 -4.48 24.71
C SER A 85 5.33 -3.76 23.55
N MET A 86 4.73 -3.71 22.35
CA MET A 86 5.22 -2.90 21.23
C MET A 86 4.95 -1.41 21.45
N PHE A 87 3.95 -1.05 22.25
CA PHE A 87 3.57 0.34 22.48
C PHE A 87 4.71 1.12 23.16
N ASN A 88 5.17 2.20 22.52
CA ASN A 88 6.31 3.01 22.92
C ASN A 88 7.63 2.22 23.09
N ASP A 89 7.76 1.05 22.47
CA ASP A 89 9.03 0.31 22.45
C ASP A 89 10.01 0.96 21.45
N PRO A 90 11.14 1.51 21.91
CA PRO A 90 12.13 2.15 21.04
C PRO A 90 12.68 1.22 19.95
N ASP A 91 12.85 -0.07 20.24
CA ASP A 91 13.40 -1.03 19.27
C ASP A 91 12.40 -1.30 18.16
N GLN A 92 11.11 -1.39 18.50
CA GLN A 92 10.03 -1.57 17.53
C GLN A 92 9.85 -0.33 16.65
N ILE A 93 9.87 0.86 17.24
CA ILE A 93 9.80 2.14 16.52
C ILE A 93 11.00 2.26 15.56
N MET A 94 12.20 1.94 16.03
CA MET A 94 13.41 1.94 15.21
C MET A 94 13.31 0.91 14.06
N GLY A 95 12.78 -0.28 14.33
CA GLY A 95 12.56 -1.32 13.33
C GLY A 95 11.63 -0.87 12.20
N ILE A 96 10.49 -0.27 12.53
CA ILE A 96 9.55 0.28 11.53
C ILE A 96 10.16 1.48 10.81
N THR A 97 10.82 2.39 11.53
CA THR A 97 11.50 3.55 10.92
C THR A 97 12.52 3.11 9.88
N SER A 98 13.35 2.11 10.19
CA SER A 98 14.32 1.55 9.26
C SER A 98 13.67 0.89 8.04
N PHE A 99 12.53 0.24 8.22
CA PHE A 99 11.75 -0.29 7.10
C PHE A 99 11.20 0.84 6.20
N ILE A 100 10.63 1.89 6.79
CA ILE A 100 10.11 3.06 6.06
C ILE A 100 11.22 3.74 5.27
N ASP A 101 12.42 3.86 5.86
CA ASP A 101 13.59 4.43 5.18
C ASP A 101 14.06 3.63 3.97
N LYS A 102 13.89 2.31 3.98
CA LYS A 102 14.15 1.48 2.79
C LYS A 102 13.01 1.59 1.77
N LEU A 103 11.78 1.61 2.27
CA LEU A 103 10.58 1.67 1.44
C LEU A 103 10.48 2.97 0.64
N LYS A 104 10.86 4.12 1.25
CA LYS A 104 10.82 5.42 0.56
C LYS A 104 11.76 5.49 -0.66
N GLU A 105 12.89 4.79 -0.60
CA GLU A 105 13.87 4.70 -1.70
C GLU A 105 13.46 3.66 -2.75
N LEU A 106 12.44 2.83 -2.48
CA LEU A 106 11.95 1.82 -3.41
C LEU A 106 10.99 2.47 -4.43
N PRO A 107 11.14 2.23 -5.74
CA PRO A 107 10.19 2.71 -6.75
C PRO A 107 8.76 2.20 -6.49
N LEU A 108 7.75 3.01 -6.84
CA LEU A 108 6.35 2.68 -6.52
C LEU A 108 5.92 1.32 -7.09
N SER A 109 6.30 1.00 -8.32
CA SER A 109 5.98 -0.28 -8.97
C SER A 109 6.57 -1.49 -8.22
N GLU A 110 7.67 -1.32 -7.51
CA GLU A 110 8.35 -2.36 -6.76
C GLU A 110 7.75 -2.48 -5.35
N ARG A 111 7.25 -1.38 -4.77
CA ARG A 111 6.39 -1.42 -3.58
C ARG A 111 5.09 -2.16 -3.85
N GLU A 112 4.42 -1.84 -4.97
CA GLU A 112 3.20 -2.50 -5.40
C GLU A 112 3.44 -4.00 -5.65
N PHE A 113 4.54 -4.36 -6.32
CA PHE A 113 4.91 -5.76 -6.51
C PHE A 113 5.13 -6.50 -5.19
N ALA A 114 5.94 -5.95 -4.27
CA ALA A 114 6.18 -6.55 -2.95
C ALA A 114 4.88 -6.67 -2.13
N TRP A 115 3.99 -5.68 -2.19
CA TRP A 115 2.67 -5.74 -1.58
C TRP A 115 1.85 -6.93 -2.09
N ARG A 116 1.74 -7.09 -3.41
CA ARG A 116 1.01 -8.22 -4.01
C ARG A 116 1.66 -9.56 -3.68
N LEU A 117 2.99 -9.60 -3.59
CA LEU A 117 3.71 -10.79 -3.16
C LEU A 117 3.36 -11.16 -1.71
N ALA A 118 3.33 -10.17 -0.81
CA ALA A 118 2.91 -10.35 0.59
C ALA A 118 1.45 -10.81 0.70
N GLU A 119 0.52 -10.24 -0.08
CA GLU A 119 -0.88 -10.70 -0.15
C GLU A 119 -0.95 -12.19 -0.51
N ARG A 120 -0.13 -12.62 -1.49
CA ARG A 120 -0.09 -14.01 -1.93
C ARG A 120 0.51 -14.92 -0.86
N MET A 121 1.63 -14.53 -0.24
CA MET A 121 2.27 -15.22 0.88
C MET A 121 1.27 -15.48 2.00
N LYS A 122 0.58 -14.42 2.45
CA LYS A 122 -0.44 -14.50 3.48
C LYS A 122 -1.60 -15.41 3.11
N ARG A 123 -2.15 -15.28 1.89
CA ARG A 123 -3.23 -16.15 1.39
C ARG A 123 -2.85 -17.62 1.34
N ARG A 124 -1.57 -17.92 1.08
CA ARG A 124 -1.02 -19.29 1.06
C ARG A 124 -0.61 -19.79 2.44
N GLY A 125 -0.47 -18.89 3.43
CA GLY A 125 0.08 -19.21 4.74
C GLY A 125 1.56 -19.61 4.67
N LEU A 126 2.34 -18.98 3.79
CA LEU A 126 3.74 -19.29 3.55
C LEU A 126 4.62 -18.04 3.68
N ASP A 127 5.75 -18.16 4.36
CA ASP A 127 6.76 -17.09 4.48
C ASP A 127 7.67 -16.97 3.25
N VAL A 128 7.70 -18.02 2.42
CA VAL A 128 8.45 -18.09 1.16
C VAL A 128 7.56 -18.68 0.07
N LEU A 129 7.78 -18.29 -1.18
CA LEU A 129 7.04 -18.82 -2.33
C LEU A 129 8.02 -19.37 -3.38
N PRO A 130 7.73 -20.54 -3.98
CA PRO A 130 8.50 -21.00 -5.14
C PRO A 130 8.44 -19.99 -6.28
N THR A 131 9.57 -19.77 -6.95
CA THR A 131 9.67 -18.88 -8.12
C THR A 131 8.63 -19.20 -9.19
N ASP A 132 8.47 -20.48 -9.56
CA ASP A 132 7.44 -20.94 -10.52
C ASP A 132 6.00 -20.54 -10.12
N ASP A 133 5.70 -20.54 -8.81
CA ASP A 133 4.38 -20.15 -8.29
C ASP A 133 4.14 -18.64 -8.45
N VAL A 134 5.20 -17.85 -8.29
CA VAL A 134 5.18 -16.39 -8.48
C VAL A 134 5.11 -16.07 -9.98
N GLU A 135 5.97 -16.66 -10.80
CA GLU A 135 5.98 -16.48 -12.25
C GLU A 135 4.59 -16.75 -12.86
N GLY A 136 3.99 -17.90 -12.52
CA GLY A 136 2.65 -18.27 -12.99
C GLY A 136 1.53 -17.37 -12.44
N ALA A 137 1.63 -16.90 -11.20
CA ALA A 137 0.60 -16.08 -10.58
C ALA A 137 0.61 -14.61 -11.03
N PHE A 138 1.81 -14.09 -11.30
CA PHE A 138 2.02 -12.71 -11.72
C PHE A 138 2.13 -12.58 -13.24
N ASN A 139 2.15 -13.69 -13.97
CA ASN A 139 2.31 -13.75 -15.42
C ASN A 139 3.58 -13.00 -15.87
N ILE A 140 4.69 -13.32 -15.21
CA ILE A 140 6.03 -12.79 -15.49
C ILE A 140 6.99 -13.96 -15.71
N ASP A 141 8.03 -13.73 -16.51
CA ASP A 141 9.10 -14.70 -16.69
C ASP A 141 10.17 -14.59 -15.58
N SER A 142 11.10 -15.56 -15.57
CA SER A 142 12.18 -15.61 -14.59
C SER A 142 13.13 -14.41 -14.65
N GLU A 143 13.30 -13.79 -15.82
CA GLU A 143 14.17 -12.61 -15.97
C GLU A 143 13.53 -11.39 -15.29
N GLU A 144 12.24 -11.17 -15.53
CA GLU A 144 11.46 -10.11 -14.90
C GLU A 144 11.33 -10.32 -13.39
N LEU A 145 11.09 -11.55 -12.94
CA LEU A 145 11.06 -11.88 -11.51
C LEU A 145 12.42 -11.57 -10.86
N LYS A 146 13.51 -12.03 -11.48
CA LYS A 146 14.87 -11.75 -11.00
C LYS A 146 15.17 -10.25 -10.96
N ARG A 147 14.74 -9.49 -11.98
CA ARG A 147 14.92 -8.04 -12.02
C ARG A 147 14.20 -7.37 -10.87
N ARG A 148 12.92 -7.69 -10.64
CA ARG A 148 12.12 -7.10 -9.54
C ARG A 148 12.66 -7.48 -8.17
N MET A 149 12.98 -8.76 -7.95
CA MET A 149 13.55 -9.23 -6.69
C MET A 149 14.95 -8.66 -6.44
N GLY A 150 15.75 -8.46 -7.49
CA GLY A 150 17.06 -7.82 -7.38
C GLY A 150 16.97 -6.37 -6.89
N VAL A 151 15.91 -5.63 -7.26
CA VAL A 151 15.66 -4.30 -6.67
C VAL A 151 15.31 -4.43 -5.18
N LEU A 152 14.41 -5.36 -4.81
CA LEU A 152 14.08 -5.57 -3.39
C LEU A 152 15.29 -5.99 -2.55
N GLU A 153 16.16 -6.82 -3.11
CA GLU A 153 17.41 -7.27 -2.47
C GLU A 153 18.39 -6.10 -2.28
N HIS A 154 18.56 -5.26 -3.30
CA HIS A 154 19.40 -4.06 -3.21
C HIS A 154 18.96 -3.11 -2.08
N HIS A 155 17.65 -3.00 -1.86
CA HIS A 155 17.07 -2.19 -0.78
C HIS A 155 16.92 -2.95 0.55
N ALA A 156 17.42 -4.18 0.64
CA ALA A 156 17.35 -5.05 1.81
C ALA A 156 15.91 -5.29 2.32
N LEU A 157 15.01 -5.65 1.39
CA LEU A 157 13.59 -5.89 1.61
C LEU A 157 13.11 -7.29 1.20
N GLY A 158 13.91 -8.06 0.47
CA GLY A 158 13.59 -9.42 0.04
C GLY A 158 14.72 -10.05 -0.76
N SER A 159 14.56 -11.31 -1.15
CA SER A 159 15.59 -12.06 -1.90
C SER A 159 15.00 -13.22 -2.68
N VAL A 160 15.80 -13.76 -3.60
CA VAL A 160 15.60 -15.10 -4.18
C VAL A 160 16.71 -16.00 -3.66
N ASP A 161 16.36 -17.05 -2.95
CA ASP A 161 17.29 -17.98 -2.31
C ASP A 161 17.03 -19.43 -2.74
N ASP A 162 18.06 -20.27 -2.60
CA ASP A 162 17.91 -21.71 -2.77
C ASP A 162 16.88 -22.26 -1.77
N GLY A 163 15.96 -23.05 -2.29
CA GLY A 163 14.99 -23.82 -1.52
C GLY A 163 15.59 -25.10 -0.93
N THR A 164 14.74 -25.85 -0.23
CA THR A 164 15.15 -27.12 0.40
C THR A 164 15.30 -28.26 -0.61
N GLY A 165 14.69 -28.16 -1.79
CA GLY A 165 14.80 -29.13 -2.88
C GLY A 165 15.87 -28.78 -3.91
N TYR A 166 16.28 -29.78 -4.71
CA TYR A 166 17.28 -29.59 -5.76
C TYR A 166 16.76 -28.63 -6.84
N ARG A 167 17.45 -27.49 -7.02
CA ARG A 167 17.10 -26.41 -7.96
C ARG A 167 15.73 -25.77 -7.72
N GLU A 168 15.23 -25.86 -6.49
CA GLU A 168 14.10 -25.03 -6.09
C GLU A 168 14.61 -23.64 -5.72
N TRP A 169 14.01 -22.60 -6.28
CA TRP A 169 14.30 -21.22 -5.91
C TRP A 169 13.06 -20.63 -5.26
N ASN A 170 13.24 -19.97 -4.13
CA ASN A 170 12.17 -19.35 -3.38
C ASN A 170 12.37 -17.85 -3.30
N VAL A 171 11.28 -17.09 -3.41
CA VAL A 171 11.26 -15.68 -3.09
C VAL A 171 10.88 -15.49 -1.62
N SER A 172 11.51 -14.53 -0.97
CA SER A 172 11.20 -14.12 0.40
C SER A 172 11.10 -12.61 0.53
N LEU A 173 10.30 -12.14 1.50
CA LEU A 173 10.29 -10.76 1.97
C LEU A 173 10.86 -10.71 3.37
N TRP A 174 11.83 -9.84 3.60
CA TRP A 174 12.62 -9.87 4.83
C TRP A 174 11.91 -9.24 6.02
N SER A 175 12.07 -9.87 7.19
CA SER A 175 11.67 -9.28 8.47
C SER A 175 12.56 -8.11 8.85
N ARG A 176 11.99 -7.14 9.57
CA ARG A 176 12.77 -6.04 10.16
C ARG A 176 13.63 -6.57 11.30
N LYS A 177 14.78 -5.93 11.56
CA LYS A 177 15.74 -6.34 12.61
C LYS A 177 15.09 -6.49 13.99
N HIS A 178 14.11 -5.63 14.28
CA HIS A 178 13.30 -5.66 15.49
C HIS A 178 11.83 -5.72 15.07
N GLY A 179 11.25 -6.93 15.04
CA GLY A 179 9.85 -7.16 14.68
C GLY A 179 9.66 -8.28 13.64
N ASN A 180 8.45 -8.36 13.08
CA ASN A 180 8.06 -9.39 12.13
C ASN A 180 8.30 -8.94 10.68
N ASN A 181 7.73 -9.65 9.71
CA ASN A 181 7.69 -9.19 8.33
C ASN A 181 6.80 -7.93 8.23
N PRO A 182 7.36 -6.75 7.90
CA PRO A 182 6.61 -5.51 7.91
C PRO A 182 5.49 -5.46 6.87
N TRP A 183 5.61 -6.22 5.77
CA TRP A 183 4.56 -6.31 4.76
C TRP A 183 3.33 -7.07 5.28
N ILE A 184 3.57 -8.16 6.01
CA ILE A 184 2.52 -8.95 6.67
C ILE A 184 1.89 -8.13 7.81
N GLU A 185 2.69 -7.39 8.57
CA GLU A 185 2.19 -6.47 9.61
C GLU A 185 1.25 -5.40 9.03
N ILE A 186 1.59 -4.78 7.89
CA ILE A 186 0.69 -3.82 7.20
C ILE A 186 -0.61 -4.52 6.80
N LEU A 187 -0.54 -5.72 6.21
CA LEU A 187 -1.73 -6.47 5.78
C LEU A 187 -2.67 -6.76 6.97
N GLU A 188 -2.12 -7.27 8.06
CA GLU A 188 -2.88 -7.58 9.28
C GLU A 188 -3.46 -6.31 9.92
N PHE A 189 -2.67 -5.23 9.96
CA PHE A 189 -3.14 -3.94 10.46
C PHE A 189 -4.33 -3.43 9.64
N CYS A 190 -4.24 -3.44 8.31
CA CYS A 190 -5.31 -2.98 7.42
C CYS A 190 -6.57 -3.85 7.54
N GLU A 191 -6.44 -5.16 7.75
CA GLU A 191 -7.58 -6.05 7.97
C GLU A 191 -8.34 -5.75 9.27
N VAL A 192 -7.59 -5.50 10.36
CA VAL A 192 -8.17 -5.21 11.68
C VAL A 192 -8.77 -3.81 11.74
N THR A 193 -8.06 -2.82 11.21
CA THR A 193 -8.44 -1.40 11.33
C THR A 193 -9.30 -0.88 10.18
N ARG A 194 -9.39 -1.63 9.07
CA ARG A 194 -9.98 -1.20 7.80
C ARG A 194 -9.27 0.02 7.18
N ALA A 195 -8.02 0.27 7.55
CA ALA A 195 -7.18 1.27 6.89
C ALA A 195 -6.96 0.90 5.41
N ASP A 196 -6.78 1.91 4.56
CA ASP A 196 -6.49 1.72 3.15
C ASP A 196 -5.00 1.35 2.97
N PRO A 197 -4.65 0.21 2.36
CA PRO A 197 -3.25 -0.14 2.10
C PRO A 197 -2.48 0.92 1.30
N ALA A 198 -3.16 1.71 0.45
CA ALA A 198 -2.52 2.79 -0.30
C ALA A 198 -1.86 3.82 0.63
N GLU A 199 -2.38 4.00 1.84
CA GLU A 199 -1.81 4.89 2.84
C GLU A 199 -0.35 4.52 3.17
N PHE A 200 -0.04 3.22 3.26
CA PHE A 200 1.29 2.72 3.60
C PHE A 200 2.17 2.56 2.37
N ILE A 201 1.63 1.98 1.29
CA ILE A 201 2.42 1.58 0.12
C ILE A 201 2.68 2.78 -0.80
N HIS A 202 1.68 3.65 -0.96
CA HIS A 202 1.75 4.77 -1.91
C HIS A 202 2.14 6.07 -1.20
N ASP A 203 1.45 6.37 -0.10
CA ASP A 203 1.56 7.68 0.56
C ASP A 203 2.57 7.68 1.72
N LEU A 204 3.13 6.51 2.07
CA LEU A 204 4.12 6.32 3.14
C LEU A 204 3.68 6.93 4.48
N ASN A 205 2.37 6.94 4.76
CA ASN A 205 1.81 7.49 5.99
C ASN A 205 1.71 6.42 7.08
N PHE A 206 2.80 6.20 7.80
CA PHE A 206 2.82 5.27 8.94
C PHE A 206 2.38 5.94 10.26
N GLY A 207 1.99 7.22 10.23
CA GLY A 207 1.41 7.89 11.39
C GLY A 207 0.13 7.21 11.89
N SER A 208 -0.59 6.50 11.00
CA SER A 208 -1.76 5.70 11.36
C SER A 208 -1.47 4.53 12.32
N TYR A 209 -0.21 4.15 12.51
CA TYR A 209 0.17 3.21 13.56
C TYR A 209 0.11 3.80 14.97
N ASP A 210 -0.02 5.13 15.13
CA ASP A 210 -0.20 5.78 16.43
C ASP A 210 -1.69 5.91 16.85
N GLY A 211 -2.61 5.87 15.88
CA GLY A 211 -4.06 5.89 16.09
C GLY A 211 -4.72 7.26 16.19
#